data_AF-A0A357I9N4-F1
#
_entry.id   AF-A0A357I9N4-F1
#
_cell.length_a   1.000
_cell.length_b   1.000
_cell.length_c   1.000
_cell.angle_alpha   90.00
_cell.angle_beta   90.00
_cell.angle_gamma   90.00
#
_symmetry.space_group_name_H-M   'P 1'
#
loop_
_entity.id
_entity.type
_entity.pdbx_description
1 polymer ?
#
loop_
_entity_poly.entity_id
_entity_poly.type
_entity_poly.pdbx_seq_one_letter_code
_entity_poly.pdbx_strand_id
1 'polypeptide(L)'
;RQFKSDGETLRMGAVVWVKKASQTLIVIGKGGAQLKMVGSRARQSMEQLFGQRVYLRLWAKVKEGWADDVRAIQSLGYDSE
;
A
#
# COMPACT_ATOMS: atom_id res chain seq x y z
N ARG A 1 -17.89 22.80 25.38
CA ARG A 1 -17.12 23.78 24.58
C ARG A 1 -15.66 23.31 24.59
N GLN A 2 -14.90 23.13 23.51
CA GLN A 2 -15.10 22.96 22.07
C GLN A 2 -13.68 22.68 21.51
N PHE A 3 -13.58 21.83 20.49
CA PHE A 3 -12.45 21.67 19.55
C PHE A 3 -11.04 21.36 20.09
N LYS A 4 -10.64 20.08 20.03
CA LYS A 4 -9.27 19.69 19.66
C LYS A 4 -9.30 19.34 18.17
N SER A 5 -8.84 20.25 17.33
CA SER A 5 -8.51 19.91 15.95
C SER A 5 -7.27 19.00 15.98
N ASP A 6 -7.45 17.69 15.79
CA ASP A 6 -6.36 16.80 15.38
C ASP A 6 -6.43 16.67 13.84
N GLY A 7 -6.20 17.79 13.16
CA GLY A 7 -6.82 18.08 11.86
C GLY A 7 -5.99 17.92 10.59
N GLU A 8 -4.76 17.40 10.60
CA GLU A 8 -3.90 17.47 9.40
C GLU A 8 -3.03 16.23 9.08
N THR A 9 -3.34 15.05 9.64
CA THR A 9 -2.61 13.82 9.26
C THR A 9 -3.53 12.75 8.70
N LEU A 10 -3.42 12.51 7.39
CA LEU A 10 -4.08 11.43 6.67
C LEU A 10 -3.44 10.09 7.03
N ARG A 11 -4.20 9.20 7.67
CA ARG A 11 -3.74 7.86 8.03
C ARG A 11 -4.25 6.85 7.00
N MET A 12 -3.34 6.18 6.31
CA MET A 12 -3.67 5.24 5.25
C MET A 12 -2.98 3.90 5.50
N GLY A 13 -3.68 2.82 5.14
CA GLY A 13 -3.17 1.46 5.22
C GLY A 13 -3.19 0.81 3.85
N ALA A 14 -2.09 0.19 3.42
CA ALA A 14 -2.05 -0.55 2.16
C ALA A 14 -1.34 -1.90 2.31
N VAL A 15 -1.90 -2.91 1.67
CA VAL A 15 -1.38 -4.27 1.66
C VAL A 15 -0.81 -4.58 0.28
N VAL A 16 0.46 -4.92 0.24
CA VAL A 16 1.15 -5.41 -0.95
C VAL A 16 1.00 -6.93 -0.99
N TRP A 17 0.21 -7.42 -1.93
CA TRP A 17 0.03 -8.84 -2.16
C TRP A 17 1.15 -9.40 -3.03
N VAL A 18 1.71 -10.54 -2.62
CA VAL A 18 2.79 -11.21 -3.33
C VAL A 18 2.38 -12.64 -3.66
N LYS A 19 2.60 -13.07 -4.90
CA LYS A 19 2.12 -14.36 -5.41
C LYS A 19 2.86 -15.54 -4.78
N LYS A 20 4.18 -15.40 -4.53
CA LYS A 20 5.04 -16.45 -3.97
C LYS A 20 5.92 -15.91 -2.85
N ALA A 21 6.17 -16.71 -1.83
CA ALA A 21 7.03 -16.33 -0.70
C ALA A 21 8.47 -16.00 -1.13
N SER A 22 9.00 -16.65 -2.18
CA SER A 22 10.32 -16.35 -2.73
C SER A 22 10.43 -14.92 -3.27
N GLN A 23 9.35 -14.38 -3.84
CA GLN A 23 9.29 -13.00 -4.33
C GLN A 23 9.15 -12.00 -3.18
N THR A 24 8.60 -12.42 -2.05
CA THR A 24 8.44 -11.57 -0.87
C THR A 24 9.78 -11.08 -0.34
N LEU A 25 10.85 -11.87 -0.48
CA LEU A 25 12.20 -11.45 -0.14
C LEU A 25 12.71 -10.29 -1.01
N ILE A 26 12.33 -10.27 -2.29
CA ILE A 26 12.69 -9.18 -3.22
C ILE A 26 11.91 -7.91 -2.86
N VAL A 27 10.60 -8.06 -2.60
CA VAL A 27 9.70 -6.95 -2.27
C VAL A 27 10.05 -6.31 -0.93
N ILE A 28 10.35 -7.12 0.09
CA ILE A 28 10.79 -6.63 1.40
C ILE A 28 12.22 -6.09 1.32
N GLY A 29 13.09 -6.77 0.59
CA GLY A 29 14.52 -6.49 0.52
C GLY A 29 15.24 -6.86 1.81
N LYS A 30 16.58 -6.75 1.82
CA LYS A 30 17.41 -7.03 2.99
C LYS A 30 16.98 -6.16 4.17
N GLY A 31 16.48 -6.77 5.24
CA GLY A 31 16.02 -6.06 6.44
C GLY A 31 14.84 -5.11 6.23
N GLY A 32 14.03 -5.28 5.17
CA GLY A 32 12.90 -4.37 4.90
C GLY A 32 13.26 -3.08 4.17
N ALA A 33 14.51 -2.94 3.70
CA ALA A 33 14.99 -1.71 3.07
C ALA A 33 14.20 -1.32 1.81
N GLN A 34 13.83 -2.30 0.98
CA GLN A 34 13.08 -2.04 -0.26
C GLN A 34 11.66 -1.58 0.05
N LEU A 35 10.96 -2.29 0.95
CA LEU A 35 9.61 -1.90 1.35
C LEU A 35 9.57 -0.50 2.00
N LYS A 36 10.59 -0.18 2.81
CA LYS A 36 10.72 1.15 3.42
C LYS A 36 10.95 2.23 2.37
N MET A 37 11.80 1.97 1.37
CA MET A 37 12.06 2.92 0.29
C MET A 37 10.80 3.19 -0.54
N VAL A 38 10.09 2.13 -0.95
CA VAL A 38 8.83 2.23 -1.69
C VAL A 38 7.78 2.99 -0.86
N GLY A 39 7.62 2.65 0.42
CA GLY A 39 6.70 3.34 1.31
C GLY A 39 7.04 4.81 1.53
N SER A 40 8.33 5.15 1.60
CA SER A 40 8.77 6.53 1.76
C SER A 40 8.47 7.36 0.51
N ARG A 41 8.69 6.80 -0.68
CA ARG A 41 8.35 7.44 -1.96
C ARG A 41 6.84 7.60 -2.13
N ALA A 42 6.08 6.53 -1.87
CA ALA A 42 4.62 6.56 -1.94
C ALA A 42 4.04 7.62 -0.98
N ARG A 43 4.54 7.69 0.26
CA ARG A 43 4.15 8.72 1.23
C ARG A 43 4.45 10.12 0.70
N GLN A 44 5.64 10.38 0.17
CA GLN A 44 6.00 11.69 -0.40
C GLN A 44 5.07 12.10 -1.54
N SER A 45 4.76 11.18 -2.46
CA SER A 45 3.80 11.45 -3.54
C SER A 45 2.39 11.72 -3.01
N MET A 46 1.94 10.98 -1.99
CA MET A 46 0.63 11.22 -1.36
C MET A 46 0.60 12.57 -0.63
N GLU A 47 1.66 12.95 0.09
CA GLU A 47 1.74 14.26 0.77
C GLU A 47 1.69 15.42 -0.24
N GLN A 48 2.35 15.26 -1.40
CA GLN A 48 2.28 16.23 -2.49
C GLN A 48 0.87 16.31 -3.10
N LEU A 49 0.19 15.17 -3.24
CA LEU A 49 -1.15 15.10 -3.84
C LEU A 49 -2.23 15.68 -2.91
N PHE A 50 -2.16 15.36 -1.61
CA PHE A 50 -3.19 15.74 -0.64
C PHE A 50 -2.88 17.05 0.09
N GLY A 51 -1.65 17.57 0.00
CA GLY A 51 -1.24 18.81 0.69
C GLY A 51 -1.24 18.70 2.21
N GLN A 52 -1.26 17.48 2.75
CA GLN A 52 -1.32 17.20 4.19
C GLN A 52 -0.31 16.11 4.56
N ARG A 53 0.02 15.98 5.85
CA ARG A 53 0.91 14.91 6.29
C ARG A 53 0.24 13.55 6.13
N VAL A 54 0.99 12.55 5.67
CA VAL A 54 0.46 11.19 5.45
C VAL A 54 1.21 10.21 6.33
N TYR A 55 0.46 9.48 7.15
CA TYR A 55 0.94 8.30 7.83
C TYR A 55 0.52 7.06 7.03
N LEU A 56 1.46 6.49 6.26
CA LEU A 56 1.23 5.30 5.45
C LEU A 56 1.75 4.05 6.18
N ARG A 57 0.85 3.13 6.51
CA ARG A 57 1.20 1.81 7.04
C ARG A 57 1.14 0.78 5.92
N LEU A 58 2.27 0.13 5.65
CA LEU A 58 2.40 -0.89 4.62
C LEU A 58 2.56 -2.29 5.22
N TRP A 59 1.88 -3.26 4.64
CA TRP A 59 2.06 -4.69 4.93
C TRP A 59 2.37 -5.46 3.66
N ALA A 60 3.30 -6.39 3.71
CA ALA A 60 3.47 -7.38 2.66
C ALA A 60 2.78 -8.68 3.09
N LYS A 61 1.83 -9.17 2.29
CA LYS A 61 1.15 -10.45 2.52
C LYS A 61 1.36 -11.39 1.34
N VAL A 62 1.73 -12.63 1.64
CA VAL A 62 1.83 -13.68 0.63
C VAL A 62 0.46 -14.35 0.52
N LYS A 63 -0.09 -14.40 -0.69
CA LYS A 63 -1.29 -15.17 -0.99
C LYS A 63 -1.05 -15.89 -2.30
N GLU A 64 -1.07 -17.21 -2.30
CA GLU A 64 -0.97 -17.94 -3.56
C GLU A 64 -2.28 -17.74 -4.34
N GLY A 65 -2.20 -17.44 -5.65
CA GLY A 65 -3.37 -17.30 -6.52
C GLY A 65 -4.11 -15.94 -6.51
N TRP A 66 -3.69 -14.93 -5.73
CA TRP A 66 -4.41 -13.63 -5.73
C TRP A 66 -4.41 -12.91 -7.09
N ALA A 67 -3.34 -13.06 -7.87
CA ALA A 67 -3.24 -12.45 -9.20
C ALA A 67 -4.16 -13.13 -10.22
N ASP A 68 -4.43 -14.42 -10.02
CA ASP A 68 -5.38 -15.16 -10.83
C ASP A 68 -6.82 -14.76 -10.44
N ASP A 69 -7.09 -14.48 -9.16
CA ASP A 69 -8.33 -13.84 -8.67
C ASP A 69 -8.55 -12.45 -9.30
N VAL A 70 -7.52 -11.59 -9.33
CA VAL A 70 -7.62 -10.26 -9.96
C VAL A 70 -7.84 -10.36 -11.47
N ARG A 71 -7.13 -11.26 -12.16
CA ARG A 71 -7.35 -11.53 -13.58
C ARG A 71 -8.74 -12.11 -13.84
N ALA A 72 -9.23 -12.98 -12.97
CA ALA A 72 -10.56 -13.53 -13.05
C ALA A 72 -11.63 -12.44 -12.86
N ILE A 73 -11.45 -11.54 -11.89
CA ILE A 73 -12.32 -10.36 -11.68
C ILE A 73 -12.30 -9.43 -12.89
N GLN A 74 -11.11 -9.16 -13.47
CA GLN A 74 -10.98 -8.37 -14.69
C GLN A 74 -11.65 -9.05 -15.91
N SER A 75 -11.54 -10.38 -16.03
CA SER A 75 -12.23 -11.13 -17.09
C SER A 75 -13.74 -11.19 -16.95
N LEU A 76 -14.26 -10.88 -15.75
CA LEU A 76 -15.70 -10.80 -15.46
C LEU A 76 -16.27 -9.39 -15.69
N GLY A 77 -15.49 -8.46 -16.25
CA GLY A 77 -15.97 -7.14 -16.68
C GLY A 77 -16.10 -6.10 -15.58
N TYR A 78 -15.51 -6.33 -14.39
CA TYR A 78 -15.39 -5.30 -13.36
C TYR A 78 -14.17 -4.40 -13.66
N ASP A 79 -14.31 -3.54 -14.67
CA ASP A 79 -13.59 -2.26 -14.69
C ASP A 79 -14.24 -1.39 -13.62
N SER A 80 -13.53 -1.17 -12.51
CA SER A 80 -13.92 -0.14 -11.56
C SER A 80 -13.62 1.21 -12.19
N GLU A 81 -14.65 1.86 -12.73
CA GLU A 81 -14.68 3.33 -12.93
C GLU A 81 -14.37 4.09 -11.64
#